data_AF-I3W0Z6-F1
#
_entry.id   AF-I3W0Z6-F1
#
_cell.length_a   1.000
_cell.length_b   1.000
_cell.length_c   1.000
_cell.angle_alpha   90.00
_cell.angle_beta   90.00
_cell.angle_gamma   90.00
#
_symmetry.space_group_name_H-M   'P 1'
#
loop_
_entity.id
_entity.type
_entity.pdbx_description
1 polymer ?
#
loop_
_entity_poly.entity_id
_entity_poly.type
_entity_poly.pdbx_seq_one_letter_code
_entity_poly.pdbx_strand_id
1 'polypeptide(L)'
;MTIPSKLTDIAALIPTEAKPLPQEVQDGLDTVILWAQIIGGSLAILGLMILFIGLFFAHQRGRGEEFMSKAGWWLTGAIGLGTSSVLATLFVS
;
A
#
# COMPACT_ATOMS: atom_id res chain seq x y z
N MET A 1 -33.53 26.98 4.98
CA MET A 1 -32.35 26.29 5.54
C MET A 1 -32.42 24.83 5.09
N THR A 2 -32.02 24.53 3.85
CA THR A 2 -32.15 23.20 3.23
C THR A 2 -30.77 22.57 3.05
N ILE A 3 -30.20 22.11 4.17
CA ILE A 3 -28.97 21.32 4.21
C ILE A 3 -29.21 19.83 3.84
N PRO A 4 -30.36 19.18 4.11
CA PRO A 4 -30.47 17.74 3.89
C PRO A 4 -30.49 17.33 2.41
N SER A 5 -31.00 18.18 1.50
CA SER A 5 -31.08 17.83 0.08
C SER A 5 -29.72 17.78 -0.62
N LYS A 6 -28.78 18.63 -0.19
CA LYS A 6 -27.43 18.67 -0.74
C LYS A 6 -26.65 17.41 -0.40
N LEU A 7 -26.84 16.84 0.79
CA LEU A 7 -26.18 15.60 1.23
C LEU A 7 -26.72 14.36 0.48
N THR A 8 -28.00 14.36 0.13
CA THR A 8 -28.62 13.29 -0.67
C THR A 8 -28.10 13.28 -2.11
N ASP A 9 -27.85 14.46 -2.70
CA ASP A 9 -27.29 14.60 -4.05
C ASP A 9 -25.85 14.06 -4.16
N ILE A 10 -25.01 14.31 -3.16
CA ILE A 10 -23.63 13.78 -3.12
C ILE A 10 -23.58 12.28 -2.88
N ALA A 11 -24.52 11.73 -2.10
CA ALA A 11 -24.64 10.28 -1.91
C ALA A 11 -25.10 9.57 -3.20
N ALA A 12 -25.90 10.24 -4.04
CA ALA A 12 -26.34 9.74 -5.34
C ALA A 12 -25.28 9.86 -6.45
N LEU A 13 -24.23 10.69 -6.23
CA LEU A 13 -23.08 10.84 -7.13
C LEU A 13 -22.00 9.79 -6.93
N ILE A 14 -22.08 8.99 -5.86
CA ILE A 14 -21.23 7.81 -5.70
C ILE A 14 -21.80 6.74 -6.63
N PRO A 15 -21.06 6.31 -7.67
CA PRO A 15 -21.52 5.21 -8.50
C PRO A 15 -21.63 3.96 -7.62
N THR A 16 -22.86 3.56 -7.26
CA THR A 16 -23.15 2.39 -6.42
C THR A 16 -22.72 1.07 -7.08
N GLU A 17 -22.47 1.09 -8.38
CA GLU A 17 -21.83 -0.01 -9.10
C GLU A 17 -20.71 0.55 -9.97
N ALA A 18 -19.50 0.02 -9.79
CA ALA A 18 -18.45 0.17 -10.76
C ALA A 18 -18.96 -0.40 -12.10
N LYS A 19 -19.21 0.47 -13.09
CA LYS A 19 -19.62 0.03 -14.41
C LYS A 19 -18.62 -1.02 -14.89
N PRO A 20 -19.05 -2.25 -15.24
CA PRO A 20 -18.11 -3.29 -15.64
C PRO A 20 -17.31 -2.79 -16.85
N LEU A 21 -16.00 -2.72 -16.68
CA LEU A 21 -15.09 -2.31 -17.75
C LEU A 21 -15.17 -3.34 -18.89
N PRO A 22 -15.00 -2.94 -20.16
CA PRO A 22 -14.85 -3.88 -21.27
C PRO A 22 -13.74 -4.89 -20.96
N GLN A 23 -13.94 -6.17 -21.31
CA GLN A 23 -13.02 -7.27 -20.95
C GLN A 23 -11.56 -6.97 -21.35
N GLU A 24 -11.34 -6.39 -22.52
CA GLU A 24 -10.01 -6.03 -23.01
C GLU A 24 -9.28 -5.02 -22.10
N VAL A 25 -10.02 -4.12 -21.45
CA VAL A 25 -9.44 -3.16 -20.48
C VAL A 25 -9.18 -3.83 -19.14
N GLN A 26 -10.01 -4.80 -18.73
CA GLN A 26 -9.79 -5.59 -17.52
C GLN A 26 -8.54 -6.47 -17.65
N ASP A 27 -8.38 -7.18 -18.76
CA ASP A 27 -7.21 -8.03 -19.02
C ASP A 27 -5.91 -7.22 -19.05
N GLY A 28 -5.95 -6.02 -19.65
CA GLY A 28 -4.83 -5.08 -19.65
C GLY A 28 -4.49 -4.57 -18.24
N LEU A 29 -5.51 -4.21 -17.45
CA LEU A 29 -5.36 -3.76 -16.07
C LEU A 29 -4.80 -4.87 -15.18
N ASP A 30 -5.31 -6.09 -15.28
CA ASP A 30 -4.86 -7.26 -14.53
C ASP A 30 -3.40 -7.58 -14.83
N THR A 31 -3.00 -7.49 -16.11
CA THR A 31 -1.61 -7.67 -16.50
C THR A 31 -0.69 -6.62 -15.84
N VAL A 32 -1.11 -5.35 -15.82
CA VAL A 32 -0.34 -4.28 -15.18
C VAL A 32 -0.26 -4.48 -13.67
N ILE A 33 -1.37 -4.87 -13.02
CA ILE A 33 -1.39 -5.19 -11.59
C ILE A 33 -0.44 -6.33 -11.27
N LEU A 34 -0.43 -7.39 -12.09
CA LEU A 34 0.46 -8.54 -11.92
C LEU A 34 1.94 -8.11 -12.01
N TRP A 35 2.31 -7.31 -13.01
CA TRP A 35 3.66 -6.75 -13.11
C TRP A 35 4.03 -5.87 -11.92
N ALA A 36 3.10 -5.02 -11.46
CA ALA A 36 3.30 -4.17 -10.30
C ALA A 36 3.55 -5.00 -9.03
N GLN A 37 2.82 -6.11 -8.86
CA GLN A 37 3.03 -7.05 -7.75
C GLN A 37 4.39 -7.75 -7.84
N ILE A 38 4.80 -8.20 -9.02
CA ILE A 38 6.11 -8.84 -9.22
C ILE A 38 7.25 -7.86 -8.89
N ILE A 39 7.20 -6.65 -9.46
CA ILE A 39 8.25 -5.64 -9.27
C ILE A 39 8.26 -5.17 -7.82
N GLY A 40 7.09 -4.83 -7.28
CA GLY A 40 6.94 -4.39 -5.90
C GLY A 40 7.39 -5.44 -4.89
N GLY A 41 7.00 -6.70 -5.09
CA GLY A 41 7.43 -7.82 -4.26
C GLY A 41 8.94 -8.04 -4.31
N SER A 42 9.55 -7.94 -5.50
CA SER A 42 11.00 -8.06 -5.67
C SER A 42 11.75 -6.93 -4.95
N LEU A 43 11.27 -5.68 -5.04
CA LEU A 43 11.86 -4.53 -4.37
C LEU A 43 11.73 -4.62 -2.84
N ALA A 44 10.60 -5.14 -2.33
CA ALA A 44 10.41 -5.35 -0.91
C ALA A 44 11.42 -6.34 -0.34
N ILE A 45 11.68 -7.45 -1.05
CA ILE A 45 12.67 -8.45 -0.65
C ILE A 45 14.08 -7.84 -0.63
N LEU A 46 14.45 -7.08 -1.67
CA LEU A 46 15.75 -6.40 -1.72
C LEU A 46 15.91 -5.39 -0.58
N GLY A 47 14.88 -4.59 -0.29
CA GLY A 47 14.88 -3.66 0.84
C GLY A 47 15.07 -4.37 2.18
N LEU A 48 14.36 -5.48 2.40
CA LEU A 48 14.50 -6.28 3.61
C LEU A 48 15.91 -6.87 3.76
N MET A 49 16.50 -7.32 2.66
CA MET A 49 17.87 -7.83 2.62
C MET A 49 18.90 -6.76 3.00
N ILE A 50 18.74 -5.53 2.50
CA ILE A 50 19.60 -4.40 2.86
C ILE A 50 19.48 -4.07 4.35
N LEU A 51 18.25 -4.07 4.90
CA LEU A 51 18.04 -3.84 6.33
C LEU A 51 18.69 -4.94 7.17
N PHE A 52 18.56 -6.21 6.76
CA PHE A 52 19.17 -7.34 7.46
C PHE A 52 20.70 -7.25 7.49
N ILE A 53 21.33 -7.01 6.33
CA ILE A 53 22.79 -6.87 6.22
C ILE A 53 23.25 -5.65 7.02
N GLY A 54 22.55 -4.53 6.91
CA GLY A 54 22.84 -3.31 7.65
C GLY A 54 22.80 -3.53 9.17
N LEU A 55 21.78 -4.24 9.66
CA LEU A 55 21.64 -4.60 11.07
C LEU A 55 22.78 -5.51 11.53
N PHE A 56 23.14 -6.52 10.73
CA PHE A 56 24.22 -7.44 11.04
C PHE A 56 25.56 -6.71 11.24
N PHE A 57 25.92 -5.81 10.32
CA PHE A 57 27.14 -5.00 10.47
C PHE A 57 27.06 -3.97 11.58
N ALA A 58 25.89 -3.35 11.80
CA ALA A 58 25.69 -2.40 12.89
C ALA A 58 25.83 -3.08 14.26
N HIS A 59 25.32 -4.30 14.40
CA HIS A 59 25.45 -5.11 15.61
C HIS A 59 26.92 -5.45 15.91
N GLN A 60 27.69 -5.86 14.90
CA GLN A 60 29.13 -6.12 15.09
C GLN A 60 29.94 -4.88 15.51
N ARG A 61 29.47 -3.68 15.14
CA ARG A 61 30.14 -2.41 15.47
C ARG A 61 29.63 -1.78 16.77
N GLY A 62 28.76 -2.45 17.52
CA GLY A 62 28.13 -1.91 18.74
C GLY A 62 27.16 -0.74 18.48
N ARG A 63 26.76 -0.51 17.23
CA ARG A 63 25.81 0.55 16.82
C ARG A 63 24.44 0.00 16.44
N GLY A 64 24.10 -1.18 16.95
CA GLY A 64 22.85 -1.86 16.63
C GLY A 64 21.63 -1.03 17.02
N GLU A 65 21.66 -0.37 18.17
CA GLU A 65 20.55 0.41 18.71
C GLU A 65 20.22 1.64 17.84
N GLU A 66 21.25 2.36 17.38
CA GLU A 66 21.10 3.53 16.51
C GLU A 66 20.58 3.14 15.12
N PHE A 67 21.01 1.99 14.60
CA PHE A 67 20.47 1.43 13.35
C PHE A 67 19.03 0.94 13.52
N MET A 68 18.72 0.28 14.64
CA MET A 68 17.37 -0.24 14.94
C MET A 68 16.36 0.89 15.07
N SER A 69 16.74 2.02 15.66
CA SER A 69 15.89 3.23 15.73
C SER A 69 15.53 3.74 14.33
N LYS A 70 16.51 3.84 13.43
CA LYS A 70 16.25 4.22 12.02
C LYS A 70 15.43 3.17 11.27
N ALA A 71 15.77 1.89 11.43
CA ALA A 71 15.05 0.78 10.80
C ALA A 71 13.60 0.69 11.29
N GLY A 72 13.34 0.97 12.56
CA GLY A 72 12.00 0.99 13.15
C GLY A 72 11.08 2.02 12.51
N TRP A 73 11.59 3.20 12.15
CA TRP A 73 10.81 4.21 11.43
C TRP A 73 10.41 3.75 10.02
N TRP A 74 11.36 3.15 9.30
CA TRP A 74 11.09 2.56 7.99
C TRP A 74 10.12 1.38 8.06
N LEU A 75 10.26 0.52 9.07
CA LEU A 75 9.36 -0.62 9.30
C LEU A 75 7.93 -0.13 9.58
N THR A 76 7.79 0.92 10.39
CA THR A 76 6.48 1.53 10.71
C THR A 76 5.83 2.09 9.45
N GLY A 77 6.60 2.79 8.59
CA GLY A 77 6.11 3.28 7.31
C GLY A 77 5.68 2.14 6.36
N ALA A 78 6.49 1.08 6.25
CA ALA A 78 6.18 -0.07 5.41
C ALA A 78 4.91 -0.80 5.86
N ILE A 79 4.76 -1.04 7.16
CA ILE A 79 3.56 -1.64 7.74
C ILE A 79 2.35 -0.73 7.51
N GLY A 80 2.49 0.58 7.76
CA GLY A 80 1.43 1.56 7.52
C GLY A 80 0.91 1.53 6.10
N LEU A 81 1.80 1.56 5.10
CA LEU A 81 1.43 1.47 3.69
C LEU A 81 0.76 0.12 3.38
N GLY A 82 1.32 -1.00 3.85
CA GLY A 82 0.70 -2.32 3.66
C GLY A 82 -0.70 -2.42 4.25
N THR A 83 -0.90 -1.93 5.47
CA THR A 83 -2.21 -1.90 6.13
C THR A 83 -3.20 -0.99 5.42
N SER A 84 -2.76 0.13 4.83
CA SER A 84 -3.65 1.01 4.07
C SER A 84 -4.27 0.34 2.85
N SER A 85 -3.53 -0.54 2.15
CA SER A 85 -4.07 -1.32 1.03
C SER A 85 -5.19 -2.25 1.48
N VAL A 86 -5.08 -2.86 2.67
CA VAL A 86 -6.13 -3.71 3.26
C VAL A 86 -7.31 -2.86 3.75
N LEU A 87 -7.07 -1.70 4.32
CA LEU A 87 -8.15 -0.81 4.74
C LEU A 87 -8.94 -0.27 3.54
N ALA A 88 -8.30 -0.01 2.41
CA ALA A 88 -8.96 0.47 1.20
C ALA A 88 -10.01 -0.53 0.67
N THR A 89 -9.78 -1.85 0.83
CA THR A 89 -10.75 -2.85 0.36
C THR A 89 -12.05 -2.82 1.16
N LEU A 90 -12.02 -2.36 2.43
CA LEU A 90 -13.22 -2.22 3.27
C LEU A 90 -14.14 -1.07 2.82
N PHE A 91 -13.65 -0.14 2.01
CA PHE A 91 -14.43 1.00 1.48
C PHE A 91 -14.85 0.81 0.02
N VAL A 92 -14.26 -0.17 -0.68
CA VAL A 92 -14.54 -0.51 -2.08
C VAL A 92 -15.42 -1.77 -2.19
N SER A 93 -15.60 -2.52 -1.10
CA SER A 93 -16.59 -3.61 -0.97
C SER A 93 -18.00 -3.07 -0.75
#